data_AF-A0A9W7D1W2-F1
#
_entry.id   AF-A0A9W7D1W2-F1
#
_cell.length_a   1.000
_cell.length_b   1.000
_cell.length_c   1.000
_cell.angle_alpha   90.00
_cell.angle_beta   90.00
_cell.angle_gamma   90.00
#
_symmetry.space_group_name_H-M   'P 1'
#
loop_
_entity.id
_entity.type
_entity.pdbx_description
1 polymer ?
#
loop_
_entity_poly.entity_id
_entity_poly.type
_entity_poly.pdbx_seq_one_letter_code
_entity_poly.pdbx_strand_id
1 'polypeptide(L)'
;MAHHYNVLHLLKFDFNAVMEAMTDETKAAAWAMDVGLLEKAMLCPQCTRLMRLNVQSRHWRCCRKKSHEDSKEVQRSILVSSRFSKMKLTLQQAICLIVAWCMRNPQAQAAHMTKVSENTASDWYTACRVLCSKEGEFKV
;
A
#
# COMPACT_ATOMS: atom_id res chain seq x y z
N MET A 1 9.03 -2.78 -13.27
CA MET A 1 9.20 -1.49 -12.56
C MET A 1 9.91 -1.78 -11.26
N ALA A 2 11.11 -1.22 -11.06
CA ALA A 2 11.78 -1.25 -9.78
C ALA A 2 11.01 -0.33 -8.82
N HIS A 3 10.54 -0.86 -7.70
CA HIS A 3 9.94 -0.03 -6.66
C HIS A 3 11.10 0.63 -5.90
N HIS A 4 11.21 1.95 -5.98
CA HIS A 4 12.20 2.71 -5.22
C HIS A 4 11.66 2.93 -3.80
N TYR A 5 11.88 1.94 -2.92
CA TYR A 5 11.58 2.11 -1.50
C TYR A 5 12.38 3.28 -0.95
N ASN A 6 11.71 4.22 -0.27
CA ASN A 6 12.42 5.34 0.36
C ASN A 6 12.98 4.89 1.72
N VAL A 7 14.13 4.21 1.66
CA VAL A 7 14.89 3.77 2.84
C VAL A 7 15.75 4.87 3.47
N LEU A 8 15.73 6.10 2.92
CA LEU A 8 16.51 7.22 3.44
C LEU A 8 16.03 7.69 4.82
N HIS A 9 14.82 7.30 5.23
CA HIS A 9 14.22 7.67 6.52
C HIS A 9 13.88 6.43 7.33
N LEU A 10 14.90 5.73 7.86
CA LEU A 10 14.75 4.54 8.69
C LEU A 10 13.80 4.74 9.89
N LEU A 11 13.70 5.95 10.42
CA LEU A 11 12.76 6.29 11.51
C LEU A 11 11.29 6.09 11.10
N LYS A 12 10.93 6.21 9.82
CA LYS A 12 9.55 5.94 9.38
C LYS A 12 9.18 4.45 9.49
N PHE A 13 10.15 3.57 9.68
CA PHE A 13 9.95 2.14 9.87
C PHE A 13 10.06 1.73 11.34
N ASP A 14 10.25 2.69 12.26
CA ASP A 14 10.21 2.38 13.68
C ASP A 14 8.82 1.85 14.07
N PHE A 15 8.80 0.99 15.08
CA PHE A 15 7.56 0.30 15.48
C PHE A 15 6.45 1.29 15.87
N ASN A 16 6.79 2.39 16.54
CA ASN A 16 5.80 3.37 17.00
C ASN A 16 5.20 4.16 15.84
N ALA A 17 6.02 4.61 14.91
CA ALA A 17 5.63 5.32 13.70
C ALA A 17 4.73 4.46 12.82
N VAL A 18 5.08 3.17 12.68
CA VAL A 18 4.27 2.22 11.92
C VAL A 18 2.94 1.97 12.65
N MET A 19 2.95 1.71 13.96
CA MET A 19 1.73 1.49 14.72
C MET A 19 0.81 2.72 14.72
N GLU A 20 1.37 3.93 14.79
CA GLU A 20 0.60 5.17 14.67
C GLU A 20 -0.03 5.29 13.27
N ALA A 21 0.75 5.05 12.22
CA ALA A 21 0.24 5.06 10.85
C ALA A 21 -0.89 4.05 10.66
N MET A 22 -0.81 2.91 11.36
CA MET A 22 -1.81 1.85 11.30
C MET A 22 -3.02 2.07 12.22
N THR A 23 -3.24 3.26 12.78
CA THR A 23 -4.47 3.57 13.54
C THR A 23 -5.66 3.91 12.64
N ASP A 24 -5.41 4.37 11.42
CA ASP A 24 -6.43 4.87 10.49
C ASP A 24 -5.99 4.62 9.03
N GLU A 25 -6.93 4.26 8.15
CA GLU A 25 -6.65 3.98 6.73
C GLU A 25 -6.05 5.17 5.98
N THR A 26 -6.40 6.41 6.36
CA THR A 26 -5.83 7.63 5.81
C THR A 26 -4.37 7.78 6.22
N LYS A 27 -4.07 7.56 7.51
CA LYS A 27 -2.70 7.59 8.01
C LYS A 27 -1.86 6.48 7.38
N ALA A 28 -2.43 5.29 7.21
CA ALA A 28 -1.78 4.17 6.55
C ALA A 28 -1.45 4.49 5.08
N ALA A 29 -2.39 5.11 4.36
CA ALA A 29 -2.17 5.55 2.98
C ALA A 29 -1.09 6.63 2.88
N ALA A 30 -1.12 7.63 3.78
CA ALA A 30 -0.12 8.69 3.82
C ALA A 30 1.28 8.13 4.10
N TRP A 31 1.41 7.27 5.11
CA TRP A 31 2.66 6.57 5.44
C TRP A 31 3.15 5.72 4.27
N ALA A 32 2.27 4.92 3.65
CA ALA A 32 2.61 4.06 2.53
C ALA A 32 3.09 4.84 1.30
N MET A 33 2.47 5.99 1.01
CA MET A 33 2.98 6.92 -0.01
C MET A 33 4.37 7.43 0.37
N ASP A 34 4.58 7.77 1.64
CA ASP A 34 5.82 8.35 2.14
C ASP A 34 7.04 7.43 2.08
N VAL A 35 6.84 6.15 2.37
CA VAL A 35 7.88 5.12 2.31
C VAL A 35 8.04 4.51 0.89
N GLY A 36 7.22 4.95 -0.08
CA GLY A 36 7.30 4.51 -1.47
C GLY A 36 6.57 3.19 -1.78
N LEU A 37 5.69 2.75 -0.89
CA LEU A 37 4.79 1.60 -1.12
C LEU A 37 3.62 1.96 -2.05
N LEU A 38 3.22 3.23 -2.04
CA LEU A 38 2.22 3.81 -2.95
C LEU A 38 2.81 5.00 -3.69
N GLU A 39 2.27 5.28 -4.87
CA GLU A 39 2.64 6.46 -5.65
C GLU A 39 2.15 7.75 -4.98
N LYS A 40 3.00 8.78 -4.98
CA LYS A 40 2.66 10.13 -4.48
C LYS A 40 1.96 11.01 -5.51
N ALA A 41 1.97 10.61 -6.77
CA ALA A 41 1.37 11.34 -7.87
C ALA A 41 0.87 10.36 -8.94
N MET A 42 -0.20 10.73 -9.64
CA MET A 42 -0.74 9.94 -10.73
C MET A 42 -1.10 10.83 -11.91
N LEU A 43 -0.73 10.42 -13.12
CA LEU A 43 -1.19 11.04 -14.36
C LEU A 43 -2.48 10.38 -14.85
N CYS A 44 -3.40 11.19 -15.35
CA CYS A 44 -4.61 10.69 -15.99
C CYS A 44 -4.23 9.92 -17.27
N PRO A 45 -4.72 8.68 -17.47
CA PRO A 45 -4.39 7.90 -18.66
C PRO A 45 -4.97 8.47 -19.96
N GLN A 46 -5.96 9.38 -19.89
CA GLN A 46 -6.57 9.96 -21.10
C GLN A 46 -5.97 11.32 -21.50
N CYS A 47 -5.63 12.17 -20.54
CA CYS A 47 -5.11 13.52 -20.83
C CYS A 47 -3.68 13.77 -20.34
N THR A 48 -3.06 12.79 -19.69
CA THR A 48 -1.65 12.82 -19.24
C THR A 48 -1.34 13.96 -18.27
N ARG A 49 -2.35 14.47 -17.58
CA ARG A 49 -2.24 15.54 -16.57
C ARG A 49 -2.33 14.96 -15.17
N LEU A 50 -1.70 15.63 -14.21
CA LEU A 50 -1.75 15.24 -12.80
C LEU A 50 -3.19 15.19 -12.28
N MET A 51 -3.51 14.07 -11.62
CA MET A 51 -4.78 13.84 -10.96
C MET A 51 -4.74 14.41 -9.53
N ARG A 52 -5.92 14.76 -9.01
CA ARG A 52 -6.09 15.20 -7.62
C ARG A 52 -6.35 14.00 -6.73
N LEU A 53 -5.63 13.88 -5.61
CA LEU A 53 -5.93 12.89 -4.58
C LEU A 53 -7.17 13.32 -3.78
N ASN A 54 -8.16 12.44 -3.71
CA ASN A 54 -9.16 12.46 -2.65
C ASN A 54 -8.71 11.49 -1.56
N VAL A 55 -8.25 12.05 -0.44
CA VAL A 55 -7.70 11.30 0.68
C VAL A 55 -8.77 10.44 1.37
N GLN A 56 -9.98 10.97 1.55
CA GLN A 56 -11.08 10.28 2.23
C GLN A 56 -11.55 9.06 1.44
N SER A 57 -11.78 9.23 0.13
CA SER A 57 -12.20 8.11 -0.71
C SER A 57 -11.03 7.24 -1.16
N ARG A 58 -9.77 7.66 -0.94
CA ARG A 58 -8.55 6.98 -1.37
C ARG A 58 -8.51 6.74 -2.88
N HIS A 59 -8.89 7.76 -3.64
CA HIS A 59 -8.85 7.73 -5.10
C HIS A 59 -8.19 8.97 -5.71
N TRP A 60 -7.44 8.73 -6.78
CA TRP A 60 -7.04 9.75 -7.73
C TRP A 60 -8.22 10.09 -8.63
N ARG A 61 -8.52 11.37 -8.77
CA ARG A 61 -9.58 11.90 -9.66
C ARG A 61 -8.99 12.87 -10.68
N CYS A 62 -9.33 12.67 -11.94
CA CYS A 62 -9.04 13.66 -12.98
C CYS A 62 -10.13 14.74 -12.98
N CYS A 63 -9.77 16.00 -12.71
CA CYS A 63 -10.70 17.12 -12.71
C CYS A 63 -11.04 17.67 -14.12
N ARG A 64 -10.54 17.06 -15.19
CA ARG A 64 -10.58 17.60 -16.57
C ARG A 64 -11.42 16.76 -17.52
N LYS A 65 -12.62 16.36 -17.07
CA LYS A 65 -13.55 15.54 -17.87
C LYS A 65 -13.82 16.08 -19.27
N LYS A 66 -13.80 17.40 -19.49
CA LYS A 66 -14.02 18.01 -20.82
C LYS A 66 -12.89 17.73 -21.83
N SER A 67 -11.70 17.35 -21.35
CA SER A 67 -10.55 17.02 -22.20
C SER A 67 -10.47 15.52 -22.51
N HIS A 68 -11.48 14.75 -22.10
CA HIS A 68 -11.57 13.31 -22.29
C HIS A 68 -12.44 13.01 -23.51
N GLU A 69 -12.07 11.98 -24.27
CA GLU A 69 -12.77 11.58 -25.50
C GLU A 69 -14.24 11.24 -25.25
N ASP A 70 -14.54 10.61 -24.12
CA ASP A 70 -15.89 10.22 -23.69
C ASP A 70 -16.57 11.25 -22.78
N SER A 71 -15.90 12.37 -22.48
CA SER A 71 -16.34 13.37 -21.50
C SER A 71 -16.61 12.83 -20.08
N LYS A 72 -16.12 11.64 -19.72
CA LYS A 72 -16.37 11.01 -18.42
C LYS A 72 -15.30 11.35 -17.39
N GLU A 73 -15.66 11.28 -16.11
CA GLU A 73 -14.68 11.38 -15.04
C GLU A 73 -13.83 10.10 -14.98
N VAL A 74 -12.51 10.27 -14.91
CA VAL A 74 -11.59 9.16 -14.65
C VAL A 74 -11.21 9.18 -13.18
N GLN A 75 -11.52 8.08 -12.49
CA GLN A 75 -11.13 7.82 -11.11
C GLN A 75 -10.30 6.52 -11.05
N ARG A 76 -9.28 6.50 -10.18
CA ARG A 76 -8.41 5.34 -9.96
C ARG A 76 -8.11 5.21 -8.46
N SER A 77 -8.10 3.99 -7.95
CA SER A 77 -7.70 3.74 -6.55
C SER A 77 -6.24 4.14 -6.35
N ILE A 78 -5.88 4.61 -5.15
CA ILE A 78 -4.47 4.85 -4.78
C ILE A 78 -3.61 3.57 -4.86
N LEU A 79 -4.24 2.40 -4.82
CA LEU A 79 -3.55 1.12 -4.83
C LEU A 79 -3.22 0.61 -6.24
N VAL A 80 -3.76 1.23 -7.30
CA VAL A 80 -3.84 0.66 -8.66
C VAL A 80 -2.50 0.21 -9.26
N SER A 81 -1.41 0.91 -8.97
CA SER A 81 -0.06 0.62 -9.45
C SER A 81 0.82 -0.10 -8.42
N SER A 82 0.26 -0.45 -7.27
CA SER A 82 0.98 -1.09 -6.17
C SER A 82 0.75 -2.60 -6.12
N ARG A 83 1.56 -3.28 -5.30
CA ARG A 83 1.36 -4.70 -4.95
C ARG A 83 0.04 -4.96 -4.20
N PHE A 84 -0.56 -3.90 -3.64
CA PHE A 84 -1.83 -3.95 -2.93
C PHE A 84 -3.06 -3.85 -3.86
N SER A 85 -2.89 -3.61 -5.16
CA SER A 85 -4.00 -3.37 -6.11
C SER A 85 -5.09 -4.44 -6.16
N LYS A 86 -4.74 -5.70 -5.85
CA LYS A 86 -5.65 -6.87 -5.98
C LYS A 86 -6.00 -7.51 -4.63
N MET A 87 -5.59 -6.91 -3.51
CA MET A 87 -5.87 -7.47 -2.21
C MET A 87 -7.34 -7.26 -1.81
N LYS A 88 -7.89 -8.20 -1.05
CA LYS A 88 -9.21 -8.05 -0.41
C LYS A 88 -9.14 -7.39 0.96
N LEU A 89 -7.92 -7.25 1.51
CA LEU A 89 -7.67 -6.60 2.78
C LEU A 89 -7.69 -5.09 2.63
N THR A 90 -7.89 -4.39 3.75
CA THR A 90 -7.59 -2.97 3.81
C THR A 90 -6.08 -2.74 3.82
N LEU A 91 -5.63 -1.51 3.51
CA LEU A 91 -4.21 -1.21 3.46
C LEU A 91 -3.58 -1.33 4.85
N GLN A 92 -4.28 -0.88 5.88
CA GLN A 92 -3.89 -1.04 7.27
C GLN A 92 -3.69 -2.52 7.63
N GLN A 93 -4.66 -3.39 7.31
CA GLN A 93 -4.55 -4.82 7.60
C GLN A 93 -3.35 -5.46 6.91
N ALA A 94 -3.14 -5.17 5.63
CA ALA A 94 -2.01 -5.68 4.87
C ALA A 94 -0.66 -5.27 5.48
N ILE A 95 -0.51 -3.99 5.83
CA ILE A 95 0.73 -3.48 6.42
C ILE A 95 0.94 -4.08 7.83
N CYS A 96 -0.10 -4.14 8.67
CA CYS A 96 -0.01 -4.77 9.98
C CYS A 96 0.42 -6.24 9.90
N LEU A 97 -0.06 -7.00 8.91
CA LEU A 97 0.35 -8.39 8.70
C LEU A 97 1.83 -8.49 8.29
N ILE A 98 2.31 -7.59 7.43
CA ILE A 98 3.74 -7.52 7.07
C ILE A 98 4.58 -7.22 8.32
N VAL A 99 4.16 -6.27 9.15
CA VAL A 99 4.87 -5.89 10.38
C VAL A 99 4.88 -7.03 11.38
N ALA A 100 3.74 -7.67 11.62
CA ALA A 100 3.64 -8.83 12.51
C ALA A 100 4.55 -9.98 12.03
N TRP A 101 4.63 -10.20 10.71
CA TRP A 101 5.54 -11.17 10.12
C TRP A 101 7.03 -10.83 10.34
N CYS A 102 7.41 -9.56 10.15
CA CYS A 102 8.76 -9.07 10.41
C CYS A 102 9.15 -9.24 11.89
N MET A 103 8.20 -8.99 12.81
CA MET A 103 8.36 -9.19 14.26
C MET A 103 8.33 -10.66 14.69
N ARG A 104 8.15 -11.60 13.75
CA ARG A 104 8.02 -13.05 14.01
C ARG A 104 6.85 -13.41 14.93
N ASN A 105 5.78 -12.59 14.93
CA ASN A 105 4.58 -12.90 15.69
C ASN A 105 3.90 -14.16 15.14
N PRO A 106 3.36 -15.04 15.99
CA PRO A 106 2.54 -16.17 15.57
C PRO A 106 1.37 -15.74 14.69
N GLN A 107 1.00 -16.57 13.71
CA GLN A 107 -0.09 -16.29 12.78
C GLN A 107 -1.42 -16.05 13.49
N ALA A 108 -1.73 -16.84 14.53
CA ALA A 108 -2.92 -16.65 15.35
C ALA A 108 -2.96 -15.27 16.03
N GLN A 109 -1.81 -14.82 16.56
CA GLN A 109 -1.71 -13.49 17.17
C GLN A 109 -1.87 -12.38 16.12
N ALA A 110 -1.22 -12.51 14.97
CA ALA A 110 -1.33 -11.55 13.87
C ALA A 110 -2.78 -11.47 13.32
N ALA A 111 -3.45 -12.61 13.20
CA ALA A 111 -4.84 -12.70 12.76
C ALA A 111 -5.76 -11.98 13.75
N HIS A 112 -5.58 -12.21 15.05
CA HIS A 112 -6.32 -11.53 16.09
C HIS A 112 -6.10 -10.00 16.07
N MET A 113 -4.83 -9.55 15.99
CA MET A 113 -4.49 -8.12 15.96
C MET A 113 -5.09 -7.39 14.76
N THR A 114 -5.14 -8.05 13.60
CA THR A 114 -5.59 -7.44 12.33
C THR A 114 -7.06 -7.72 11.99
N LYS A 115 -7.75 -8.48 12.86
CA LYS A 115 -9.14 -8.91 12.68
C LYS A 115 -9.36 -9.62 11.33
N VAL A 116 -8.41 -10.49 10.96
CA VAL A 116 -8.53 -11.37 9.78
C VAL A 116 -8.58 -12.83 10.23
N SER A 117 -8.93 -13.75 9.32
CA SER A 117 -8.84 -15.18 9.64
C SER A 117 -7.39 -15.65 9.70
N GLU A 118 -7.12 -16.69 10.51
CA GLU A 118 -5.79 -17.30 10.59
C GLU A 118 -5.30 -17.81 9.22
N ASN A 119 -6.21 -18.35 8.41
CA ASN A 119 -5.91 -18.73 7.03
C ASN A 119 -5.39 -17.54 6.21
N THR A 120 -6.03 -16.38 6.33
CA THR A 120 -5.58 -15.16 5.65
C THR A 120 -4.20 -14.73 6.15
N ALA A 121 -3.96 -14.76 7.47
CA ALA A 121 -2.65 -14.45 8.02
C ALA A 121 -1.57 -15.44 7.52
N SER A 122 -1.91 -16.72 7.38
CA SER A 122 -1.00 -17.74 6.86
C SER A 122 -0.65 -17.52 5.39
N ASP A 123 -1.64 -17.22 4.55
CA ASP A 123 -1.45 -16.87 3.15
C ASP A 123 -0.53 -15.64 3.00
N TRP A 124 -0.76 -14.61 3.82
CA TRP A 124 0.06 -13.41 3.83
C TRP A 124 1.50 -13.67 4.28
N TYR A 125 1.71 -14.49 5.30
CA TYR A 125 3.05 -14.88 5.74
C TYR A 125 3.79 -15.67 4.64
N THR A 126 3.06 -16.50 3.89
CA THR A 126 3.61 -17.21 2.72
C THR A 126 3.98 -16.24 1.61
N ALA A 127 3.13 -15.26 1.31
CA ALA A 127 3.44 -14.21 0.33
C ALA A 127 4.67 -13.40 0.75
N CYS A 128 4.78 -13.01 2.02
CA CYS A 128 5.94 -12.28 2.56
C CYS A 128 7.24 -13.08 2.42
N ARG A 129 7.21 -14.39 2.71
CA ARG A 129 8.35 -15.28 2.46
C ARG A 129 8.78 -15.26 1.00
N VAL A 130 7.85 -15.48 0.07
CA VAL A 130 8.14 -15.49 -1.38
C VAL A 130 8.72 -14.16 -1.85
N LEU A 131 8.22 -13.03 -1.33
CA LEU A 131 8.73 -11.70 -1.67
C LEU A 131 10.17 -11.52 -1.18
N CYS A 132 10.46 -11.82 0.09
CA CYS A 132 11.83 -11.72 0.62
C CYS A 132 12.80 -12.71 -0.04
N SER A 133 12.36 -13.92 -0.40
CA SER A 133 13.22 -14.87 -1.12
C SER A 133 13.64 -14.35 -2.49
N LYS A 134 12.73 -13.67 -3.21
CA LYS A 134 13.00 -13.08 -4.53
C LYS A 134 13.86 -11.82 -4.45
N GLU A 135 13.75 -11.06 -3.36
CA GLU A 135 14.60 -9.88 -3.13
C GLU A 135 16.02 -10.27 -2.70
N GLY A 136 16.21 -11.43 -2.06
CA GLY A 136 17.53 -11.99 -1.73
C GLY A 136 18.34 -12.52 -2.92
N GLU A 137 17.75 -12.59 -4.12
CA GLU A 137 18.46 -12.93 -5.36
C GLU A 137 19.14 -11.72 -6.03
N PHE A 138 18.90 -10.50 -5.52
CA PHE A 138 19.76 -9.36 -5.83
C PHE A 138 21.01 -9.43 -4.96
N LYS A 139 21.97 -10.25 -5.43
CA LYS A 139 23.36 -10.16 -5.01
C LYS A 139 23.82 -8.70 -5.16
N VAL A 140 24.34 -8.15 -4.06
CA VAL A 140 25.29 -7.03 -4.08
C VAL A 140 26.48 -7.41 -4.95
#